data_AF-A0A9W9Z8M0-F1
#
_entry.id   AF-A0A9W9Z8M0-F1
#
_cell.length_a   1.000
_cell.length_b   1.000
_cell.length_c   1.000
_cell.angle_alpha   90.00
_cell.angle_beta   90.00
_cell.angle_gamma   90.00
#
_symmetry.space_group_name_H-M   'P 1'
#
loop_
_entity.id
_entity.type
_entity.pdbx_description
1 polymer ?
#
loop_
_entity_poly.entity_id
_entity_poly.type
_entity_poly.pdbx_seq_one_letter_code
_entity_poly.pdbx_strand_id
1 'polypeptide(L)'
;ENEELKSELMTIEREGRVKLQRRVQVVEDEVKTLKNLLHEHLGVSTSHPQEKTSKRIIFADIVTEESSSWILKETGVCITFSPKAVPDPRLVTASLWRPSTVSPPLEENEMLVSNVIELACDDLVGITFSGVTVTLSHSATDLGGYELMMKELTNAEDNVWKDLETWCPSDPLSENSESQSELRFAQAKITSFSMYAVTWRLKSYTFSRPISENSPEYTCTCPEYPAVSVTIPTRSLPSTEDFTLTMK
;
A
#
# COMPACT_ATOMS: atom_id res chain seq x y z
N GLU A 1 -43.43 -46.01 5.51
CA GLU A 1 -42.02 -46.48 5.45
C GLU A 1 -41.12 -45.62 4.55
N ASN A 2 -41.18 -45.66 3.21
CA ASN A 2 -40.16 -44.95 2.39
C ASN A 2 -40.22 -43.40 2.50
N GLU A 3 -41.41 -42.80 2.55
CA GLU A 3 -41.55 -41.34 2.72
C GLU A 3 -41.25 -40.85 4.16
N GLU A 4 -41.37 -41.75 5.12
CA GLU A 4 -41.08 -41.48 6.54
C GLU A 4 -39.56 -41.42 6.77
N LEU A 5 -38.83 -42.37 6.19
CA LEU A 5 -37.37 -42.40 6.19
C LEU A 5 -36.75 -41.18 5.47
N LYS A 6 -37.37 -40.69 4.38
CA LYS A 6 -36.93 -39.46 3.71
C LYS A 6 -37.14 -38.21 4.57
N SER A 7 -38.24 -38.15 5.30
CA SER A 7 -38.56 -37.04 6.21
C SER A 7 -37.57 -37.00 7.38
N GLU A 8 -37.22 -38.16 7.94
CA GLU A 8 -36.22 -38.28 9.00
C GLU A 8 -34.81 -37.87 8.51
N LEU A 9 -34.40 -38.32 7.32
CA LEU A 9 -33.10 -37.96 6.74
C LEU A 9 -32.97 -36.45 6.50
N MET A 10 -34.00 -35.81 5.95
CA MET A 10 -34.05 -34.35 5.74
C MET A 10 -33.97 -33.55 7.04
N THR A 11 -34.51 -34.11 8.13
CA THR A 11 -34.46 -33.50 9.46
C THR A 11 -33.04 -33.57 10.03
N ILE A 12 -32.40 -34.74 9.95
CA ILE A 12 -31.03 -34.96 10.40
C ILE A 12 -30.03 -34.07 9.64
N GLU A 13 -30.18 -33.92 8.31
CA GLU A 13 -29.32 -33.05 7.52
C GLU A 13 -29.46 -31.56 7.86
N ARG A 14 -30.70 -31.11 8.16
CA ARG A 14 -30.95 -29.74 8.62
C ARG A 14 -30.32 -29.51 9.99
N GLU A 15 -30.52 -30.42 10.93
CA GLU A 15 -29.93 -30.33 12.27
C GLU A 15 -28.40 -30.35 12.21
N GLY A 16 -27.82 -31.19 11.35
CA GLY A 16 -26.39 -31.23 11.08
C GLY A 16 -25.84 -29.90 10.57
N ARG A 17 -26.52 -29.27 9.61
CA ARG A 17 -26.15 -27.94 9.08
C ARG A 17 -26.24 -26.84 10.13
N VAL A 18 -27.33 -26.81 10.91
CA VAL A 18 -27.52 -25.82 11.99
C VAL A 18 -26.44 -25.98 13.06
N LYS A 19 -26.11 -27.23 13.43
CA LYS A 19 -25.07 -27.52 14.40
C LYS A 19 -23.68 -27.11 13.91
N LEU A 20 -23.40 -27.30 12.62
CA LEU A 20 -22.14 -26.87 12.02
C LEU A 20 -22.03 -25.33 11.96
N GLN A 21 -23.09 -24.63 11.53
CA GLN A 21 -23.13 -23.16 11.52
C GLN A 21 -22.92 -22.57 12.91
N ARG A 22 -23.56 -23.13 13.95
CA ARG A 22 -23.33 -22.67 15.33
C ARG A 22 -21.87 -22.84 15.77
N ARG A 23 -21.21 -23.93 15.37
CA ARG A 23 -19.80 -24.15 15.69
C ARG A 23 -18.89 -23.15 14.97
N VAL A 24 -19.18 -22.85 13.70
CA VAL A 24 -18.44 -21.83 12.95
C VAL A 24 -18.61 -20.46 13.60
N GLN A 25 -19.84 -20.08 13.96
CA GLN A 25 -20.10 -18.79 14.62
C GLN A 25 -19.37 -18.66 15.97
N VAL A 26 -19.35 -19.73 16.77
CA VAL A 26 -18.60 -19.75 18.04
C VAL A 26 -17.11 -19.54 17.81
N VAL A 27 -16.53 -20.20 16.80
CA VAL A 27 -15.11 -20.02 16.46
C VAL A 27 -14.84 -18.60 15.95
N GLU A 28 -15.71 -18.02 15.11
CA GLU A 28 -15.59 -16.64 14.65
C GLU A 28 -15.68 -15.63 15.80
N ASP A 29 -16.58 -15.85 16.75
CA ASP A 29 -16.74 -15.00 17.94
C ASP A 29 -15.54 -15.11 18.90
N GLU A 30 -14.99 -16.32 19.07
CA GLU A 30 -13.75 -16.55 19.83
C GLU A 30 -12.56 -15.88 19.17
N VAL A 31 -12.41 -16.01 17.84
CA VAL A 31 -11.35 -15.35 17.07
C VAL A 31 -11.49 -13.82 17.17
N LYS A 32 -12.71 -13.28 17.07
CA LYS A 32 -12.97 -11.85 17.25
C LYS A 32 -12.62 -11.38 18.65
N THR A 33 -12.94 -12.17 19.67
CA THR A 33 -12.60 -11.88 21.06
C THR A 33 -11.09 -11.89 21.28
N LEU A 34 -10.39 -12.88 20.72
CA LEU A 34 -8.92 -12.96 20.78
C LEU A 34 -8.25 -11.81 20.03
N LYS A 35 -8.79 -11.39 18.88
CA LYS A 35 -8.33 -10.20 18.14
C LYS A 35 -8.49 -8.93 18.98
N ASN A 36 -9.63 -8.76 19.65
CA ASN A 36 -9.86 -7.62 20.54
C ASN A 36 -8.94 -7.64 21.77
N LEU A 37 -8.74 -8.82 22.39
CA LEU A 37 -7.83 -8.98 23.52
C LEU A 37 -6.37 -8.71 23.11
N LEU A 38 -5.96 -9.13 21.91
CA LEU A 38 -4.64 -8.82 21.37
C LEU A 38 -4.48 -7.31 21.12
N HIS A 39 -5.54 -6.65 20.64
CA HIS A 39 -5.57 -5.20 20.46
C HIS A 39 -5.45 -4.44 21.79
N GLU A 40 -6.12 -4.91 22.85
CA GLU A 40 -6.00 -4.35 24.20
C GLU A 40 -4.63 -4.64 24.85
N HIS A 41 -4.08 -5.85 24.68
CA HIS A 41 -2.80 -6.22 25.28
C HIS A 41 -1.62 -5.46 24.65
N LEU A 42 -1.72 -5.14 23.36
CA LEU A 42 -0.76 -4.28 22.65
C LEU A 42 -1.06 -2.78 22.79
N GLY A 43 -2.17 -2.43 23.44
CA GLY A 43 -2.68 -1.07 23.58
C GLY A 43 -3.20 -0.79 24.99
N VAL A 44 -2.33 -0.77 26.00
CA VAL A 44 -2.32 0.11 27.19
C VAL A 44 -1.38 -0.48 28.25
N SER A 45 -0.35 0.27 28.64
CA SER A 45 0.31 0.13 29.95
C SER A 45 0.10 1.44 30.71
N THR A 46 -0.63 1.38 31.81
CA THR A 46 -0.82 2.51 32.72
C THR A 46 0.29 2.54 33.78
N SER A 47 0.78 3.76 34.04
CA SER A 47 1.66 4.20 35.15
C SER A 47 3.15 3.81 35.07
N HIS A 48 3.92 4.68 34.42
CA HIS A 48 5.28 5.21 34.67
C HIS A 48 5.63 6.07 33.42
N PRO A 49 6.51 7.09 33.44
CA PRO A 49 6.62 8.06 32.34
C PRO A 49 7.01 7.34 31.04
N GLN A 50 5.99 7.06 30.23
CA GLN A 50 6.03 6.13 29.12
C GLN A 50 6.67 6.85 27.95
N GLU A 51 7.73 6.28 27.38
CA GLU A 51 8.19 6.64 26.04
C GLU A 51 6.96 6.65 25.12
N LYS A 52 6.67 7.81 24.52
CA LYS A 52 5.58 7.97 23.57
C LYS A 52 5.80 6.99 22.42
N THR A 53 5.08 5.87 22.40
CA THR A 53 5.18 4.88 21.32
C THR A 53 4.98 5.59 19.98
N SER A 54 5.99 5.54 19.11
CA SER A 54 6.04 6.34 17.88
C SER A 54 5.16 5.81 16.75
N LYS A 55 4.58 4.62 16.94
CA LYS A 55 3.68 3.95 15.99
C LYS A 55 2.44 3.40 16.66
N ARG A 56 1.36 3.25 15.89
CA ARG A 56 0.09 2.66 16.29
C ARG A 56 -0.24 1.50 15.34
N ILE A 57 -0.46 0.31 15.88
CA ILE A 57 -0.98 -0.81 15.06
C ILE A 57 -2.39 -0.44 14.61
N ILE A 58 -2.63 -0.47 13.30
CA ILE A 58 -3.93 -0.19 12.70
C ILE A 58 -4.62 -1.48 12.24
N PHE A 59 -3.85 -2.56 12.05
CA PHE A 59 -4.37 -3.86 11.66
C PHE A 59 -3.36 -4.98 11.94
N ALA A 60 -3.86 -6.17 12.29
CA ALA A 60 -3.07 -7.40 12.39
C ALA A 60 -3.97 -8.61 12.09
N ASP A 61 -3.61 -9.43 11.10
CA ASP A 61 -4.38 -10.63 10.75
C ASP A 61 -3.54 -11.68 10.01
N ILE A 62 -4.06 -12.90 9.93
CA ILE A 62 -3.45 -14.01 9.21
C ILE A 62 -3.84 -13.90 7.73
N VAL A 63 -2.85 -13.66 6.86
CA VAL A 63 -3.00 -13.73 5.40
C VAL A 63 -2.71 -15.15 4.96
N THR A 64 -3.60 -15.75 4.18
CA THR A 64 -3.42 -17.07 3.57
C THR A 64 -3.05 -16.95 2.09
N GLU A 65 -2.89 -18.10 1.41
CA GLU A 65 -2.66 -18.13 -0.05
C GLU A 65 -3.85 -17.63 -0.88
N GLU A 66 -5.02 -17.42 -0.26
CA GLU A 66 -6.20 -16.87 -0.93
C GLU A 66 -6.08 -15.35 -1.12
N SER A 67 -6.83 -14.78 -2.07
CA SER A 67 -6.88 -13.33 -2.19
C SER A 67 -7.53 -12.72 -0.95
N SER A 68 -6.90 -11.71 -0.38
CA SER A 68 -7.47 -10.93 0.71
C SER A 68 -7.33 -9.44 0.42
N SER A 69 -8.28 -8.64 0.90
CA SER A 69 -8.20 -7.19 0.81
C SER A 69 -8.61 -6.58 2.14
N TRP A 70 -7.83 -5.61 2.59
CA TRP A 70 -8.08 -4.88 3.83
C TRP A 70 -8.31 -3.44 3.49
N ILE A 71 -9.48 -2.94 3.87
CA ILE A 71 -9.89 -1.55 3.64
C ILE A 71 -10.05 -0.88 5.00
N LEU A 72 -9.07 -0.08 5.39
CA LEU A 72 -9.06 0.66 6.64
C LEU A 72 -9.49 2.10 6.36
N LYS A 73 -10.81 2.30 6.21
CA LYS A 73 -11.40 3.60 5.81
C LYS A 73 -10.98 4.74 6.73
N GLU A 74 -10.91 4.50 8.05
CA GLU A 74 -10.56 5.50 9.06
C GLU A 74 -9.12 6.01 8.93
N THR A 75 -8.21 5.18 8.41
CA THR A 75 -6.79 5.53 8.26
C THR A 75 -6.43 5.86 6.83
N GLY A 76 -7.35 5.68 5.88
CA GLY A 76 -7.10 5.87 4.45
C GLY A 76 -6.08 4.87 3.89
N VAL A 77 -6.02 3.67 4.45
CA VAL A 77 -5.06 2.62 4.04
C VAL A 77 -5.85 1.46 3.46
N CYS A 78 -5.45 0.97 2.29
CA CYS A 78 -5.94 -0.27 1.74
C CYS A 78 -4.78 -1.16 1.30
N ILE A 79 -4.84 -2.44 1.64
CA ILE A 79 -3.80 -3.43 1.32
C ILE A 79 -4.49 -4.61 0.68
N THR A 80 -4.04 -4.99 -0.51
CA THR A 80 -4.63 -6.10 -1.27
C THR A 80 -3.56 -7.14 -1.56
N PHE A 81 -3.88 -8.39 -1.26
CA PHE A 81 -3.10 -9.57 -1.55
C PHE A 81 -3.76 -10.32 -2.70
N SER A 82 -3.04 -10.47 -3.81
CA SER A 82 -3.45 -11.36 -4.89
C SER A 82 -3.41 -12.82 -4.41
N PRO A 83 -4.12 -13.75 -5.08
CA PRO A 83 -3.92 -15.17 -4.81
C PRO A 83 -2.45 -15.56 -4.90
N LYS A 84 -1.97 -16.35 -3.93
CA LYS A 84 -0.56 -16.79 -3.79
C LYS A 84 0.43 -15.65 -3.53
N ALA A 85 -0.05 -14.50 -3.05
CA ALA A 85 0.84 -13.38 -2.72
C ALA A 85 1.76 -13.70 -1.52
N VAL A 86 1.29 -14.57 -0.63
CA VAL A 86 2.04 -15.12 0.49
C VAL A 86 2.10 -16.64 0.30
N PRO A 87 3.27 -17.28 0.43
CA PRO A 87 3.44 -18.71 0.13
C PRO A 87 2.84 -19.64 1.18
N ASP A 88 2.56 -19.16 2.39
CA ASP A 88 1.96 -19.90 3.48
C ASP A 88 1.24 -18.92 4.45
N PRO A 89 0.34 -19.38 5.34
CA PRO A 89 -0.38 -18.48 6.24
C PRO A 89 0.54 -17.69 7.18
N ARG A 90 0.48 -16.36 7.13
CA ARG A 90 1.36 -15.47 7.91
C ARG A 90 0.60 -14.41 8.69
N LEU A 91 1.05 -14.11 9.91
CA LEU A 91 0.58 -12.94 10.63
C LEU A 91 1.22 -11.69 10.05
N VAL A 92 0.38 -10.85 9.45
CA VAL A 92 0.80 -9.58 8.87
C VAL A 92 0.22 -8.45 9.69
N THR A 93 1.08 -7.51 10.05
CA THR A 93 0.74 -6.33 10.84
C THR A 93 0.94 -5.07 10.02
N ALA A 94 -0.05 -4.18 10.04
CA ALA A 94 0.07 -2.83 9.52
C ALA A 94 0.08 -1.82 10.67
N SER A 95 1.08 -0.94 10.69
CA SER A 95 1.23 0.12 11.69
C SER A 95 1.30 1.50 11.04
N LEU A 96 0.72 2.50 11.70
CA LEU A 96 0.81 3.90 11.33
C LEU A 96 1.89 4.59 12.16
N TRP A 97 2.83 5.25 11.51
CA TRP A 97 3.91 5.98 12.16
C TRP A 97 3.58 7.46 12.30
N ARG A 98 4.05 8.08 13.40
CA ARG A 98 4.04 9.54 13.50
C ARG A 98 5.05 10.11 12.49
N PRO A 99 4.65 11.07 11.64
CA PRO A 99 5.56 11.67 10.65
C PRO A 99 6.82 12.26 11.28
N SER A 100 6.75 12.73 12.53
CA SER A 100 7.89 13.27 13.27
C SER A 100 8.94 12.23 13.69
N THR A 101 8.67 10.94 13.49
CA THR A 101 9.59 9.85 13.88
C THR A 101 10.29 9.26 12.66
N VAL A 102 9.53 9.01 11.60
CA VAL A 102 10.04 8.43 10.36
C VAL A 102 9.37 9.15 9.21
N SER A 103 10.17 9.63 8.27
CA SER A 103 9.72 10.22 7.01
C SER A 103 10.80 10.04 5.94
N PRO A 104 10.41 9.90 4.66
CA PRO A 104 11.38 9.96 3.58
C PRO A 104 12.12 11.31 3.60
N PRO A 105 13.41 11.34 3.21
CA PRO A 105 14.06 12.61 2.90
C PRO A 105 13.31 13.27 1.74
N LEU A 106 13.07 14.58 1.88
CA LEU A 106 12.30 15.37 0.93
C LEU A 106 13.22 16.41 0.29
N GLU A 107 13.17 16.48 -1.04
CA GLU A 107 13.82 17.53 -1.82
C GLU A 107 13.05 18.87 -1.76
N GLU A 108 13.66 19.97 -2.21
CA GLU A 108 13.09 21.34 -2.15
C GLU A 108 11.66 21.46 -2.71
N ASN A 109 11.30 20.65 -3.71
CA ASN A 109 10.00 20.67 -4.38
C ASN A 109 9.22 19.36 -4.16
N GLU A 110 9.44 18.74 -3.00
CA GLU A 110 8.81 17.50 -2.60
C GLU A 110 8.16 17.66 -1.23
N MET A 111 6.95 17.11 -1.08
CA MET A 111 6.19 17.16 0.17
C MET A 111 5.59 15.80 0.51
N LEU A 112 5.64 15.41 1.78
CA LEU A 112 4.91 14.25 2.28
C LEU A 112 3.40 14.56 2.30
N VAL A 113 2.60 13.77 1.59
CA VAL A 113 1.14 13.99 1.45
C VAL A 113 0.28 12.85 1.98
N SER A 114 0.90 11.78 2.49
CA SER A 114 0.20 10.71 3.23
C SER A 114 0.80 10.50 4.62
N ASN A 115 0.13 9.69 5.42
CA ASN A 115 0.78 9.08 6.58
C ASN A 115 1.86 8.08 6.14
N VAL A 116 2.81 7.79 7.04
CA VAL A 116 3.76 6.69 6.87
C VAL A 116 3.17 5.43 7.48
N ILE A 117 3.10 4.36 6.71
CA ILE A 117 2.69 3.05 7.19
C ILE A 117 3.88 2.10 7.22
N GLU A 118 3.83 1.08 8.06
CA GLU A 118 4.76 -0.04 8.11
C GLU A 118 3.97 -1.32 7.96
N LEU A 119 4.42 -2.20 7.07
CA LEU A 119 3.99 -3.58 6.99
C LEU A 119 5.07 -4.47 7.60
N ALA A 120 4.65 -5.40 8.45
CA ALA A 120 5.53 -6.37 9.08
C ALA A 120 4.91 -7.77 8.99
N CYS A 121 5.76 -8.79 8.92
CA CYS A 121 5.41 -10.20 8.94
C CYS A 121 6.12 -10.86 10.13
N ASP A 122 5.50 -11.86 10.74
CA ASP A 122 6.06 -12.62 11.86
C ASP A 122 7.36 -13.38 11.53
N ASP A 123 7.56 -13.76 10.27
CA ASP A 123 8.81 -14.33 9.77
C ASP A 123 9.01 -14.00 8.29
N LEU A 124 10.15 -13.37 7.99
CA LEU A 124 10.53 -12.84 6.67
C LEU A 124 11.61 -13.71 5.98
N VAL A 125 12.07 -14.80 6.60
CA VAL A 125 13.24 -15.54 6.11
C VAL A 125 12.89 -16.34 4.86
N GLY A 126 13.50 -15.97 3.72
CA GLY A 126 13.38 -16.71 2.47
C GLY A 126 12.05 -16.52 1.73
N ILE A 127 11.28 -15.50 2.09
CA ILE A 127 9.96 -15.23 1.49
C ILE A 127 10.08 -14.10 0.48
N THR A 128 9.66 -14.39 -0.76
CA THR A 128 9.46 -13.36 -1.78
C THR A 128 7.97 -13.06 -1.84
N PHE A 129 7.59 -11.86 -1.43
CA PHE A 129 6.22 -11.38 -1.59
C PHE A 129 6.02 -10.91 -3.04
N SER A 130 4.91 -11.33 -3.65
CA SER A 130 4.54 -10.87 -4.99
C SER A 130 3.04 -10.62 -5.04
N GLY A 131 2.57 -9.72 -5.88
CA GLY A 131 1.13 -9.47 -6.00
C GLY A 131 0.49 -8.81 -4.77
N VAL A 132 1.28 -8.16 -3.91
CA VAL A 132 0.77 -7.29 -2.85
C VAL A 132 0.69 -5.86 -3.38
N THR A 133 -0.42 -5.20 -3.11
CA THR A 133 -0.67 -3.83 -3.54
C THR A 133 -1.05 -2.98 -2.34
N VAL A 134 -0.39 -1.84 -2.20
CA VAL A 134 -0.66 -0.86 -1.14
C VAL A 134 -1.30 0.35 -1.76
N THR A 135 -2.37 0.82 -1.14
CA THR A 135 -3.12 2.02 -1.50
C THR A 135 -3.15 2.95 -0.29
N LEU A 136 -2.67 4.18 -0.46
CA LEU A 136 -2.64 5.21 0.59
C LEU A 136 -3.44 6.42 0.15
N SER A 137 -4.27 6.93 1.05
CA SER A 137 -4.90 8.23 0.84
C SER A 137 -3.88 9.35 0.93
N HIS A 138 -4.13 10.44 0.21
CA HIS A 138 -3.26 11.61 0.22
C HIS A 138 -4.03 12.93 0.22
N SER A 139 -3.36 13.99 0.66
CA SER A 139 -3.92 15.35 0.75
C SER A 139 -3.70 16.22 -0.49
N ALA A 140 -2.87 15.80 -1.45
CA ALA A 140 -2.58 16.61 -2.65
C ALA A 140 -3.86 16.97 -3.44
N THR A 141 -4.02 18.23 -3.83
CA THR A 141 -5.24 18.79 -4.46
C THR A 141 -5.08 19.17 -5.93
N ASP A 142 -3.84 19.30 -6.42
CA ASP A 142 -3.53 19.66 -7.80
C ASP A 142 -2.21 18.97 -8.22
N LEU A 143 -2.23 18.28 -9.36
CA LEU A 143 -1.06 17.61 -9.94
C LEU A 143 -0.51 18.39 -11.15
N GLY A 144 -0.96 19.62 -11.42
CA GLY A 144 -0.50 20.45 -12.52
C GLY A 144 1.03 20.70 -12.49
N GLY A 145 1.79 19.88 -13.22
CA GLY A 145 3.26 19.86 -13.21
C GLY A 145 3.89 19.00 -12.11
N TYR A 146 3.08 18.40 -11.22
CA TYR A 146 3.53 17.55 -10.12
C TYR A 146 3.06 16.11 -10.31
N GLU A 147 3.70 15.18 -9.62
CA GLU A 147 3.35 13.77 -9.58
C GLU A 147 3.30 13.26 -8.15
N LEU A 148 2.54 12.19 -7.95
CA LEU A 148 2.55 11.43 -6.70
C LEU A 148 3.53 10.29 -6.82
N MET A 149 4.37 10.13 -5.81
CA MET A 149 5.38 9.09 -5.75
C MET A 149 5.27 8.34 -4.43
N MET A 150 4.90 7.06 -4.49
CA MET A 150 5.00 6.18 -3.34
C MET A 150 6.47 5.80 -3.16
N LYS A 151 6.97 5.94 -1.94
CA LYS A 151 8.33 5.57 -1.56
C LYS A 151 8.31 4.37 -0.62
N GLU A 152 9.30 3.51 -0.76
CA GLU A 152 9.57 2.36 0.11
C GLU A 152 10.89 2.57 0.85
N LEU A 153 10.90 2.39 2.17
CA LEU A 153 12.13 2.38 2.97
C LEU A 153 12.95 1.12 2.65
N THR A 154 14.20 1.29 2.21
CA THR A 154 15.09 0.16 1.90
C THR A 154 16.18 -0.05 2.95
N ASN A 155 16.56 1.01 3.65
CA ASN A 155 17.52 0.96 4.76
C ASN A 155 17.08 1.93 5.87
N ALA A 156 16.70 1.37 7.02
CA ALA A 156 16.22 2.14 8.15
C ALA A 156 17.34 2.91 8.89
N GLU A 157 18.57 2.39 8.89
CA GLU A 157 19.72 3.03 9.57
C GLU A 157 20.13 4.32 8.86
N ASP A 158 20.20 4.26 7.53
CA ASP A 158 20.61 5.38 6.69
C ASP A 158 19.42 6.23 6.19
N ASN A 159 18.19 5.88 6.58
CA ASN A 159 16.94 6.49 6.10
C ASN A 159 16.87 6.57 4.56
N VAL A 160 17.23 5.49 3.88
CA VAL A 160 17.22 5.42 2.41
C VAL A 160 15.88 4.91 1.93
N TRP A 161 15.28 5.67 1.02
CA TRP A 161 14.00 5.35 0.40
C TRP A 161 14.16 5.24 -1.11
N LYS A 162 13.46 4.28 -1.71
CA LYS A 162 13.36 4.17 -3.18
C LYS A 162 11.97 4.56 -3.63
N ASP A 163 11.88 5.11 -4.83
CA ASP A 163 10.61 5.37 -5.51
C ASP A 163 10.00 4.06 -6.02
N LEU A 164 8.68 3.96 -5.94
CA LEU A 164 7.89 2.87 -6.51
C LEU A 164 7.08 3.38 -7.70
N GLU A 165 6.83 2.49 -8.66
CA GLU A 165 5.87 2.77 -9.72
C GLU A 165 4.48 2.99 -9.10
N THR A 166 4.01 4.23 -9.22
CA THR A 166 2.82 4.73 -8.52
C THR A 166 1.75 5.10 -9.52
N TRP A 167 0.53 4.65 -9.30
CA TRP A 167 -0.63 5.04 -10.10
C TRP A 167 -1.77 5.51 -9.20
N CYS A 168 -2.63 6.37 -9.75
CA CYS A 168 -3.77 6.93 -9.05
C CYS A 168 -5.04 6.26 -9.59
N PRO A 169 -5.63 5.29 -8.88
CA PRO A 169 -6.93 4.76 -9.28
C PRO A 169 -8.00 5.84 -9.11
N SER A 170 -8.86 6.01 -10.12
CA SER A 170 -9.97 6.96 -10.05
C SER A 170 -10.97 6.65 -8.94
N ASP A 171 -11.03 5.38 -8.49
CA ASP A 171 -11.86 4.95 -7.36
C ASP A 171 -11.48 3.52 -6.88
N PRO A 172 -10.64 3.33 -5.84
CA PRO A 172 -10.28 1.99 -5.37
C PRO A 172 -11.34 1.34 -4.47
N LEU A 173 -12.43 2.06 -4.11
CA LEU A 173 -13.36 1.68 -3.04
C LEU A 173 -14.84 1.61 -3.45
N SER A 174 -15.16 1.63 -4.75
CA SER A 174 -16.53 1.63 -5.26
C SER A 174 -17.29 0.31 -5.00
N GLU A 175 -17.85 0.17 -3.80
CA GLU A 175 -19.18 -0.41 -3.59
C GLU A 175 -20.06 0.62 -2.86
N ASN A 176 -20.87 1.32 -3.65
CA ASN A 176 -22.14 1.96 -3.31
C ASN A 176 -22.28 2.58 -1.89
N SER A 177 -21.95 3.85 -1.71
CA SER A 177 -22.48 4.66 -0.60
C SER A 177 -22.33 6.17 -0.82
N GLU A 178 -23.46 6.88 -0.72
CA GLU A 178 -23.68 8.31 -1.02
C GLU A 178 -23.06 9.28 0.01
N SER A 179 -21.91 8.95 0.59
CA SER A 179 -21.18 9.85 1.49
C SER A 179 -19.66 9.62 1.43
N GLN A 180 -19.14 9.46 0.20
CA GLN A 180 -17.70 9.36 0.02
C GLN A 180 -17.05 10.72 0.29
N SER A 181 -16.31 10.79 1.39
CA SER A 181 -15.24 11.76 1.53
C SER A 181 -14.36 11.68 0.27
N GLU A 182 -13.99 12.81 -0.34
CA GLU A 182 -13.11 12.92 -1.51
C GLU A 182 -11.67 12.45 -1.22
N LEU A 183 -11.51 11.25 -0.65
CA LEU A 183 -10.21 10.67 -0.41
C LEU A 183 -9.60 10.31 -1.76
N ARG A 184 -8.50 10.98 -2.09
CA ARG A 184 -7.69 10.65 -3.24
C ARG A 184 -6.66 9.60 -2.84
N PHE A 185 -6.33 8.71 -3.76
CA PHE A 185 -5.49 7.55 -3.46
C PHE A 185 -4.32 7.44 -4.43
N ALA A 186 -3.18 7.05 -3.88
CA ALA A 186 -2.00 6.61 -4.61
C ALA A 186 -1.75 5.14 -4.30
N GLN A 187 -1.42 4.37 -5.33
CA GLN A 187 -1.30 2.92 -5.27
C GLN A 187 0.03 2.46 -5.85
N ALA A 188 0.66 1.46 -5.24
CA ALA A 188 1.87 0.82 -5.74
C ALA A 188 1.87 -0.69 -5.48
N LYS A 189 2.52 -1.45 -6.36
CA LYS A 189 2.83 -2.86 -6.10
C LYS A 189 4.09 -2.92 -5.25
N ILE A 190 4.08 -3.77 -4.23
CA ILE A 190 5.22 -3.95 -3.34
C ILE A 190 5.74 -5.40 -3.43
N THR A 191 7.02 -5.56 -3.15
CA THR A 191 7.71 -6.86 -3.15
C THR A 191 8.42 -7.17 -1.83
N SER A 192 8.35 -6.23 -0.88
CA SER A 192 8.90 -6.33 0.46
C SER A 192 7.80 -5.95 1.45
N PHE A 193 7.99 -6.27 2.73
CA PHE A 193 7.24 -5.64 3.81
C PHE A 193 8.17 -4.64 4.48
N SER A 194 7.82 -3.36 4.32
CA SER A 194 8.63 -2.24 4.79
C SER A 194 7.74 -1.06 5.17
N MET A 195 8.33 0.13 5.25
CA MET A 195 7.61 1.38 5.42
C MET A 195 7.31 2.03 4.07
N TYR A 196 6.11 2.61 3.97
CA TYR A 196 5.61 3.25 2.76
C TYR A 196 5.02 4.62 3.06
N ALA A 197 5.23 5.55 2.12
CA ALA A 197 4.74 6.92 2.20
C ALA A 197 4.49 7.45 0.79
N VAL A 198 3.58 8.40 0.63
CA VAL A 198 3.33 9.10 -0.64
C VAL A 198 3.88 10.50 -0.54
N THR A 199 4.76 10.85 -1.47
CA THR A 199 5.22 12.22 -1.68
C THR A 199 4.55 12.83 -2.90
N TRP A 200 4.47 14.14 -2.89
CA TRP A 200 4.03 14.98 -3.99
C TRP A 200 5.24 15.80 -4.43
N ARG A 201 5.69 15.61 -5.67
CA ARG A 201 6.91 16.24 -6.17
C ARG A 201 6.76 16.74 -7.59
N LEU A 202 7.68 17.60 -8.01
CA LEU A 202 7.71 18.07 -9.38
C LEU A 202 7.97 16.93 -10.37
N LYS A 203 7.19 16.91 -11.44
CA LYS A 203 7.22 15.83 -12.41
C LYS A 203 8.55 15.78 -13.13
N SER A 204 9.11 14.58 -13.19
CA SER A 204 10.40 14.32 -13.82
C SER A 204 10.23 13.37 -15.00
N TYR A 205 10.90 13.68 -16.11
CA TYR A 205 10.82 12.90 -17.34
C TYR A 205 12.20 12.32 -17.64
N THR A 206 12.27 11.00 -17.74
CA THR A 206 13.48 10.31 -18.17
C THR A 206 13.45 10.18 -19.69
N PHE A 207 14.47 10.71 -20.35
CA PHE A 207 14.63 10.66 -21.79
C PHE A 207 15.77 9.72 -22.13
N SER A 208 15.47 8.76 -23.02
CA SER A 208 16.50 7.88 -23.55
C SER A 208 17.39 8.63 -24.54
N ARG A 209 18.69 8.28 -24.53
CA ARG A 209 19.66 8.86 -25.46
C ARG A 209 19.19 8.68 -26.92
N PRO A 210 19.31 9.70 -27.78
CA PRO A 210 19.08 9.53 -29.20
C PRO A 210 20.10 8.53 -29.79
N ILE A 211 19.60 7.47 -30.42
CA ILE A 211 20.41 6.42 -31.08
C ILE A 211 21.24 7.00 -32.25
N SER A 212 20.84 8.15 -32.79
CA SER A 212 21.52 8.83 -33.90
C SER A 212 22.50 9.90 -33.39
N GLU A 213 23.80 9.62 -33.48
CA GLU A 213 24.88 10.58 -33.18
C GLU A 213 24.98 11.74 -34.19
N ASN A 214 24.20 11.71 -35.27
CA ASN A 214 24.28 12.67 -36.35
C ASN A 214 23.39 13.91 -36.16
N SER A 215 22.53 13.93 -35.13
CA SER A 215 21.78 15.15 -34.80
C SER A 215 22.61 16.06 -33.90
N PRO A 216 22.82 17.34 -34.25
CA PRO A 216 23.56 18.27 -33.41
C PRO A 216 22.82 18.63 -32.11
N GLU A 217 21.51 18.40 -32.09
CA GLU A 217 20.61 18.77 -31.00
C GLU A 217 19.59 17.66 -30.71
N TYR A 218 19.16 17.57 -29.45
CA TYR A 218 18.11 16.69 -28.97
C TYR A 218 17.00 17.50 -28.33
N THR A 219 15.76 17.29 -28.76
CA THR A 219 14.60 18.01 -28.24
C THR A 219 13.75 17.10 -27.37
N CYS A 220 13.63 17.49 -26.10
CA CYS A 220 12.72 16.88 -25.13
C CYS A 220 11.39 17.64 -25.20
N THR A 221 10.28 16.93 -25.36
CA THR A 221 8.93 17.53 -25.30
C THR A 221 8.20 17.02 -24.06
N CYS A 222 7.49 17.93 -23.39
CA CYS A 222 6.60 17.56 -22.30
C CYS A 222 5.26 17.06 -22.90
N PRO A 223 4.81 15.82 -22.63
CA PRO A 223 3.55 15.31 -23.18
C PRO A 223 2.33 16.16 -22.78
N GLU A 224 2.34 16.71 -21.57
CA GLU A 224 1.24 17.53 -21.04
C GLU A 224 1.26 18.96 -21.56
N TYR A 225 2.43 19.44 -21.97
CA TYR A 225 2.61 20.77 -22.54
C TYR A 225 3.40 20.67 -23.85
N PRO A 226 2.77 20.26 -24.96
CA PRO A 226 3.46 20.04 -26.24
C PRO A 226 4.15 21.31 -26.79
N ALA A 227 3.69 22.48 -26.36
CA ALA A 227 4.28 23.77 -26.70
C ALA A 227 5.59 24.06 -25.93
N VAL A 228 5.87 23.31 -24.85
CA VAL A 228 7.08 23.45 -24.06
C VAL A 228 8.04 22.34 -24.46
N SER A 229 9.18 22.75 -24.98
CA SER A 229 10.26 21.85 -25.35
C SER A 229 11.60 22.40 -24.89
N VAL A 230 12.52 21.48 -24.61
CA VAL A 230 13.90 21.81 -24.25
C VAL A 230 14.80 21.19 -25.30
N THR A 231 15.54 22.04 -25.99
CA THR A 231 16.55 21.61 -26.96
C THR A 231 17.93 21.67 -26.33
N ILE A 232 18.58 20.52 -26.27
CA ILE A 232 19.89 20.33 -25.65
C ILE A 232 20.89 19.96 -26.74
N PRO A 233 22.03 20.65 -26.87
CA PRO A 233 23.09 20.23 -27.77
C PRO A 233 23.56 18.82 -27.41
N THR A 234 23.71 17.92 -28.40
CA THR A 234 24.07 16.52 -28.16
C THR A 234 25.40 16.37 -27.40
N ARG A 235 26.33 17.33 -27.60
CA ARG A 235 27.62 17.40 -26.87
C ARG A 235 27.49 17.68 -25.37
N SER A 236 26.34 18.16 -24.91
CA SER A 236 26.07 18.45 -23.50
C SER A 236 25.36 17.29 -22.80
N LEU A 237 24.99 16.24 -23.54
CA LEU A 237 24.35 15.05 -22.98
C LEU A 237 25.41 14.09 -22.40
N PRO A 238 25.07 13.35 -21.32
CA PRO A 238 25.95 12.32 -20.77
C PRO A 238 26.23 11.24 -21.82
N SER A 239 27.44 10.69 -21.79
CA SER A 239 27.98 9.82 -22.84
C SER A 239 27.40 8.40 -22.85
N THR A 240 26.85 7.92 -21.72
CA THR A 240 26.61 6.48 -21.51
C THR A 240 25.28 6.12 -20.85
N GLU A 241 24.51 7.10 -20.36
CA GLU A 241 23.32 6.84 -19.54
C GLU A 241 22.12 7.65 -20.02
N ASP A 242 20.93 7.11 -19.79
CA ASP A 242 19.68 7.88 -19.89
C ASP A 242 19.74 9.06 -18.92
N PHE A 243 19.05 10.15 -19.25
CA PHE A 243 19.07 11.35 -18.43
C PHE A 243 17.66 11.78 -18.05
N THR A 244 17.54 12.36 -16.86
CA THR A 244 16.28 12.88 -16.35
C THR A 244 16.25 14.39 -16.47
N LEU A 245 15.16 14.90 -17.03
CA LEU A 245 14.85 16.32 -17.09
C LEU A 245 13.66 16.61 -16.18
N THR A 246 13.85 17.52 -15.25
CA THR A 246 12.79 18.05 -14.40
C THR A 246 12.54 19.50 -14.81
N MET A 247 11.30 19.82 -15.15
CA MET A 247 10.91 21.16 -15.61
C MET A 247 10.26 21.92 -14.46
N LYS A 248 10.95 22.96 -13.98
CA LYS A 248 10.54 23.87 -12.89
C LYS A 248 9.89 25.12 -13.45
#